data_AF-A0A4V2RI32-F1
#
_entry.id   AF-A0A4V2RI32-F1
#
_cell.length_a   1.000
_cell.length_b   1.000
_cell.length_c   1.000
_cell.angle_alpha   90.00
_cell.angle_beta   90.00
_cell.angle_gamma   90.00
#
_symmetry.space_group_name_H-M   'P 1'
#
loop_
_entity.id
_entity.type
_entity.pdbx_description
1 polymer ?
#
loop_
_entity_poly.entity_id
_entity_poly.type
_entity_poly.pdbx_seq_one_letter_code
_entity_poly.pdbx_strand_id
1 'polypeptide(L)' 'MTAKKKCCKDKPRCKKCPVVLKRLSDAGCAERLDLRNYIVDKKLKKKVLKTARER' A
#
# COMPACT_ATOMS: atom_id res chain seq x y z
N MET A 1 1.15 7.68 -6.02
CA MET A 1 1.39 6.27 -6.40
C MET A 1 0.08 5.66 -6.87
N THR A 2 0.07 5.01 -8.04
CA THR A 2 -1.14 4.39 -8.59
C THR A 2 -1.24 2.92 -8.17
N ALA A 3 -2.39 2.54 -7.60
CA ALA A 3 -2.72 1.17 -7.27
C ALA A 3 -3.00 0.34 -8.53
N LYS A 4 -2.55 -0.92 -8.53
CA LYS A 4 -2.94 -1.90 -9.55
C LYS A 4 -4.45 -2.16 -9.51
N LYS A 5 -5.05 -2.45 -10.67
CA LYS A 5 -6.48 -2.85 -10.79
C LYS A 5 -6.81 -4.12 -10.00
N LYS A 6 -5.87 -5.07 -9.91
CA LYS A 6 -6.05 -6.36 -9.21
C LYS A 6 -4.91 -6.59 -8.21
N CYS A 7 -5.20 -7.31 -7.13
CA CYS A 7 -4.18 -7.76 -6.18
C CYS A 7 -3.21 -8.73 -6.88
N CYS A 8 -1.90 -8.50 -6.76
CA CYS A 8 -0.89 -9.31 -7.44
C CYS A 8 -0.76 -10.74 -6.87
N LYS A 9 -1.38 -11.04 -5.71
CA LYS A 9 -1.35 -12.36 -5.03
C LYS A 9 0.06 -12.92 -4.74
N ASP A 10 1.13 -12.23 -5.12
CA ASP A 10 2.53 -12.58 -4.84
C ASP A 10 2.85 -12.57 -3.33
N LYS A 11 3.88 -13.35 -2.96
CA LYS A 11 4.52 -13.35 -1.64
C LYS A 11 5.97 -12.85 -1.81
N PRO A 12 6.33 -11.63 -1.33
CA PRO A 12 5.51 -10.61 -0.67
C PRO A 12 4.70 -9.76 -1.67
N ARG A 13 3.57 -9.20 -1.23
CA ARG A 13 2.74 -8.35 -2.10
C ARG A 13 3.54 -7.15 -2.64
N CYS A 14 3.30 -6.80 -3.89
CA CYS A 14 3.94 -5.68 -4.58
C CYS A 14 3.57 -4.32 -3.96
N LYS A 15 4.46 -3.31 -4.02
CA LYS A 15 4.22 -1.97 -3.41
C LYS A 15 3.00 -1.24 -4.00
N LYS A 16 2.62 -1.54 -5.25
CA LYS A 16 1.45 -0.99 -5.95
C LYS A 16 0.17 -1.80 -5.71
N CYS A 17 0.16 -2.78 -4.80
CA CYS A 17 -1.04 -3.58 -4.56
C CYS A 17 -2.16 -2.73 -3.96
N PRO A 18 -3.42 -2.87 -4.43
CA PRO A 18 -4.54 -2.18 -3.81
C PRO A 18 -4.69 -2.56 -2.32
N VAL A 19 -4.41 -3.81 -1.95
CA VAL A 19 -4.44 -4.26 -0.54
C VAL A 19 -3.33 -3.63 0.30
N VAL A 20 -2.11 -3.52 -0.26
CA VAL A 20 -0.97 -2.91 0.44
C VAL A 20 -1.24 -1.44 0.66
N LEU A 21 -1.69 -0.73 -0.37
CA LEU A 21 -2.03 0.69 -0.29
C LEU A 21 -3.20 0.94 0.66
N LYS A 22 -4.23 0.08 0.64
CA LYS A 22 -5.32 0.14 1.61
C LYS A 22 -4.81 -0.04 3.05
N ARG A 23 -3.98 -1.06 3.31
CA ARG A 23 -3.37 -1.27 4.65
C ARG A 23 -2.47 -0.13 5.08
N LEU A 24 -1.74 0.48 4.15
CA LEU A 24 -0.92 1.66 4.43
C LEU A 24 -1.79 2.88 4.76
N SER A 25 -2.95 3.03 4.10
CA SER A 25 -3.92 4.06 4.44
C SER A 25 -4.61 3.82 5.78
N ASP A 26 -5.03 2.58 6.06
CA ASP A 26 -5.60 2.20 7.35
C ASP A 26 -4.59 2.44 8.50
N ALA A 27 -3.30 2.27 8.22
CA ALA A 27 -2.21 2.58 9.16
C ALA A 27 -1.82 4.08 9.22
N GLY A 28 -2.57 4.96 8.56
CA GLY A 28 -2.31 6.41 8.55
C GLY A 28 -1.01 6.82 7.84
N CYS A 29 -0.44 5.94 7.02
CA CYS A 29 0.83 6.17 6.32
C CYS A 29 0.66 6.50 4.82
N ALA A 30 -0.58 6.51 4.33
CA ALA A 30 -0.90 6.89 2.96
C ALA A 30 -2.27 7.56 2.88
N GLU A 31 -2.34 8.70 2.21
CA GLU A 31 -3.61 9.36 1.90
C GLU A 31 -4.17 8.85 0.58
N ARG A 32 -5.47 8.54 0.58
CA ARG A 32 -6.18 8.11 -0.61
C ARG A 32 -6.76 9.34 -1.30
N LEU A 33 -6.21 9.70 -2.46
CA LEU A 33 -6.74 10.78 -3.30
C LEU A 33 -7.92 10.31 -4.14
N ASP A 34 -7.82 9.12 -4.73
CA ASP A 34 -8.84 8.58 -5.64
C ASP A 34 -9.11 7.10 -5.37
N LEU A 35 -10.02 6.52 -6.16
CA LEU A 35 -10.25 5.08 -6.26
C LEU A 35 -8.95 4.27 -6.38
N ARG A 36 -7.94 4.79 -7.08
CA ARG A 36 -6.63 4.13 -7.28
C ARG A 36 -5.41 5.00 -6.96
N ASN A 37 -5.57 6.28 -6.69
CA ASN A 37 -4.43 7.16 -6.40
C ASN A 37 -4.21 7.27 -4.89
N TYR A 38 -2.99 6.98 -4.48
CA TYR A 38 -2.56 7.10 -3.09
C TYR A 38 -1.30 7.98 -3.03
N ILE A 39 -1.30 8.97 -2.16
CA ILE A 39 -0.08 9.64 -1.73
C ILE A 39 0.49 8.80 -0.61
N VAL A 40 1.71 8.32 -0.79
CA VAL A 40 2.40 7.54 0.23
C VAL A 40 3.46 8.44 0.83
N ASP A 41 3.36 8.66 2.14
CA ASP A 41 4.29 9.51 2.85
C ASP A 41 5.70 8.93 2.85
N LYS A 42 6.73 9.77 2.61
CA LYS A 42 8.12 9.31 2.63
C LYS A 42 8.60 8.93 4.04
N LYS A 43 7.87 9.32 5.10
CA LYS A 43 8.12 8.92 6.51
C LYS A 43 7.64 7.51 6.84
N LEU A 44 7.56 6.62 5.85
CA LEU A 44 7.21 5.23 6.06
C LEU A 44 8.24 4.50 6.94
N LYS A 45 7.80 4.09 8.14
CA LYS A 45 8.55 3.14 8.95
C LYS A 45 8.65 1.80 8.20
N LYS A 46 9.87 1.29 8.00
CA LYS A 46 10.14 0.01 7.28
C LYS A 46 9.32 -1.17 7.82
N LYS A 47 8.95 -1.16 9.10
CA LYS A 47 8.09 -2.16 9.75
C LYS A 47 6.68 -2.19 9.13
N VAL A 48 6.02 -1.03 9.01
CA VAL A 48 4.67 -0.91 8.45
C VAL A 48 4.65 -1.36 6.98
N LEU A 49 5.69 -1.02 6.22
CA LEU A 49 5.87 -1.50 4.85
C LEU A 49 6.00 -3.03 4.75
N LYS A 50 6.71 -3.68 5.68
CA LYS A 50 6.81 -5.15 5.71
C LYS A 50 5.46 -5.78 6.04
N THR A 51 4.82 -5.34 7.12
CA THR A 51 3.51 -5.86 7.57
C THR A 51 2.42 -5.66 6.52
N ALA A 52 2.39 -4.50 5.84
CA ALA A 52 1.42 -4.24 4.78
C ALA A 52 1.61 -5.19 3.59
N ARG A 53 2.86 -5.59 3.28
CA ARG A 53 3.23 -6.50 2.18
C ARG A 53 3.16 -7.97 2.54
N GLU A 54 3.18 -8.31 3.83
CA GLU A 54 2.96 -9.66 4.33
C GLU A 54 1.54 -10.13 3.99
N ARG A 55 1.43 -11.40 3.61
CA ARG A 55 0.16 -12.00 3.21
C ARG A 55 -0.41 -12.79 4.36
#